data_AF-A0A4V1J1Y6-F1
#
_entry.id   AF-A0A4V1J1Y6-F1
#
_cell.length_a   1.000
_cell.length_b   1.000
_cell.length_c   1.000
_cell.angle_alpha   90.00
_cell.angle_beta   90.00
_cell.angle_gamma   90.00
#
_symmetry.space_group_name_H-M   'P 1'
#
loop_
_entity.id
_entity.type
_entity.pdbx_description
1 polymer ?
#
loop_
_entity_poly.entity_id
_entity_poly.type
_entity_poly.pdbx_seq_one_letter_code
_entity_poly.pdbx_strand_id
1 'polypeptide(L)'
;MRATSKDIQLQTIKLLNDGLSERTIAKAVGISNSTVNNIKRAHGLIIPKQKGGRAPKLSKRTRHYCLRLVKTGKAKSAAEVARCLKDELDIDVSAVTVRRVLHDLGSATYKKGPESKLAPHHDKARLA
;
A
#
# COMPACT_ATOMS: atom_id res chain seq x y z
N MET A 1 4.89 34.22 -7.33
CA MET A 1 3.87 34.11 -6.27
C MET A 1 4.08 35.28 -5.32
N ARG A 2 3.07 36.12 -5.04
CA ARG A 2 3.26 37.20 -4.05
C ARG A 2 3.36 36.57 -2.66
N ALA A 3 4.31 37.03 -1.85
CA ALA A 3 4.41 36.61 -0.46
C ALA A 3 3.13 37.03 0.28
N THR A 4 2.53 36.10 1.01
CA THR A 4 1.44 36.42 1.96
C THR A 4 2.01 37.27 3.10
N SER A 5 1.20 38.15 3.69
CA SER A 5 1.59 38.90 4.88
C SER A 5 2.09 37.96 5.99
N LYS A 6 3.12 38.37 6.74
CA LYS A 6 3.70 37.58 7.83
C LYS A 6 2.65 37.24 8.90
N ASP A 7 1.72 38.15 9.17
CA ASP A 7 0.65 37.95 10.16
C ASP A 7 -0.30 36.81 9.74
N ILE A 8 -0.66 36.78 8.45
CA ILE A 8 -1.48 35.73 7.86
C ILE A 8 -0.77 34.39 7.94
N GLN A 9 0.55 34.35 7.71
CA GLN A 9 1.33 33.13 7.85
C GLN A 9 1.36 32.62 9.29
N LEU A 10 1.63 33.50 10.27
CA LEU A 10 1.67 33.14 11.69
C LEU A 10 0.31 32.64 12.19
N GLN A 11 -0.78 33.32 11.81
CA GLN A 11 -2.14 32.90 12.12
C GLN A 11 -2.46 31.53 11.50
N THR A 12 -2.08 31.31 10.24
CA THR A 12 -2.27 30.03 9.55
C THR A 12 -1.51 28.90 10.24
N ILE A 13 -0.25 29.14 10.65
CA ILE A 13 0.58 28.16 11.36
C ILE A 13 -0.05 27.80 12.71
N LYS A 14 -0.53 28.79 13.47
CA LYS A 14 -1.21 28.56 14.74
C LYS A 14 -2.43 27.64 14.55
N LEU A 15 -3.29 27.94 13.59
CA LEU A 15 -4.49 27.14 13.30
C LEU A 15 -4.17 25.73 12.77
N LEU A 16 -3.05 25.57 12.05
CA LEU A 16 -2.57 24.25 11.62
C LEU A 16 -2.08 23.40 12.81
N ASN A 17 -1.38 24.02 13.77
CA ASN A 17 -0.95 23.35 15.01
C ASN A 17 -2.15 22.96 15.90
N ASP A 18 -3.22 23.76 15.87
CA ASP A 18 -4.48 23.45 16.55
C ASP A 18 -5.26 22.29 15.89
N GLY A 19 -4.77 21.74 14.77
CA GLY A 19 -5.34 20.57 14.10
C GLY A 19 -6.56 20.85 13.22
N LEU A 20 -6.84 22.11 12.90
CA LEU A 20 -7.95 22.49 12.05
C LEU A 20 -7.72 22.07 10.59
N SER A 21 -8.80 21.79 9.86
CA SER A 21 -8.72 21.41 8.45
C SER A 21 -8.27 22.59 7.58
N GLU A 22 -7.55 22.30 6.49
CA GLU A 22 -7.10 23.35 5.55
C GLU A 22 -8.28 24.19 5.02
N ARG A 23 -9.44 23.54 4.78
CA ARG A 23 -10.65 24.20 4.28
C ARG A 23 -11.27 25.16 5.29
N THR A 24 -11.23 24.82 6.58
CA THR A 24 -11.72 25.70 7.65
C THR A 24 -10.78 26.89 7.84
N ILE A 25 -9.46 26.65 7.77
CA ILE A 25 -8.44 27.70 7.89
C ILE A 25 -8.55 28.68 6.71
N ALA A 26 -8.69 28.18 5.49
CA ALA A 26 -8.87 28.99 4.29
C ALA A 26 -10.07 29.93 4.40
N LYS A 27 -11.21 29.44 4.92
CA LYS A 27 -12.41 30.25 5.16
C LYS A 27 -12.22 31.28 6.27
N ALA A 28 -11.54 30.92 7.36
CA ALA A 28 -11.35 31.81 8.51
C ALA A 28 -10.35 32.94 8.22
N VAL A 29 -9.29 32.65 7.47
CA VAL A 29 -8.21 33.59 7.16
C VAL A 29 -8.44 34.32 5.83
N GLY A 30 -9.35 33.84 4.98
CA GLY A 30 -9.67 34.46 3.69
C GLY A 30 -8.63 34.18 2.59
N ILE A 31 -7.90 33.07 2.68
CA ILE A 31 -6.89 32.65 1.70
C ILE A 31 -7.28 31.37 0.96
N SER A 32 -6.66 31.10 -0.18
CA SER A 32 -6.93 29.87 -0.93
C SER A 32 -6.43 28.62 -0.18
N ASN A 33 -7.11 27.49 -0.35
CA ASN A 33 -6.65 26.19 0.16
C ASN A 33 -5.22 25.86 -0.28
N SER A 34 -4.87 26.18 -1.53
CA SER A 34 -3.53 25.96 -2.08
C SER A 34 -2.47 26.76 -1.32
N THR A 35 -2.80 27.99 -0.90
CA THR A 35 -1.92 28.83 -0.08
C THR A 35 -1.69 28.23 1.31
N VAL A 36 -2.75 27.75 1.95
CA VAL A 36 -2.66 27.04 3.25
C VAL A 36 -1.78 25.80 3.13
N ASN A 37 -1.97 24.99 2.08
CA ASN A 37 -1.17 23.79 1.85
C ASN A 37 0.30 24.12 1.55
N ASN A 38 0.59 25.21 0.83
CA ASN A 38 1.96 25.65 0.59
C ASN A 38 2.65 26.09 1.88
N ILE A 39 1.98 26.86 2.75
CA ILE A 39 2.49 27.24 4.07
C ILE A 39 2.75 25.99 4.91
N LYS A 40 1.79 25.07 4.96
CA LYS A 40 1.92 23.79 5.67
C LYS A 40 3.15 22.99 5.20
N ARG A 41 3.37 22.91 3.88
CA ARG A 41 4.55 22.23 3.29
C ARG A 41 5.86 22.94 3.60
N ALA A 42 5.89 24.27 3.51
CA ALA A 42 7.08 25.06 3.80
C ALA A 42 7.53 24.94 5.26
N HIS A 43 6.59 24.78 6.19
CA HIS A 43 6.85 24.63 7.62
C HIS A 43 6.90 23.16 8.10
N GLY A 44 6.85 22.18 7.19
CA GLY A 44 6.99 20.76 7.54
C GLY A 44 5.88 20.21 8.44
N LEU A 45 4.69 20.82 8.46
CA LEU A 45 3.58 20.41 9.31
C LEU A 45 2.89 19.18 8.68
N ILE A 46 3.33 17.99 9.09
CA ILE A 46 2.82 16.71 8.59
C ILE A 46 1.50 16.40 9.29
N ILE A 47 0.38 16.79 8.68
CA ILE A 47 -0.93 16.27 9.07
C ILE A 47 -1.03 14.84 8.49
N PRO A 48 -1.40 13.82 9.29
CA PRO A 48 -1.54 12.46 8.80
C PRO A 48 -2.53 12.41 7.64
N LYS A 49 -2.10 11.78 6.54
CA LYS A 49 -2.92 11.63 5.33
C LYS A 49 -4.22 10.94 5.69
N GLN A 50 -5.34 11.58 5.37
CA GLN A 50 -6.67 10.97 5.51
C GLN A 50 -6.68 9.64 4.72
N LYS A 51 -7.06 8.56 5.39
CA LYS A 51 -7.21 7.23 4.77
C LYS A 51 -8.44 7.28 3.86
N GLY A 52 -8.26 7.75 2.64
CA GLY A 52 -9.31 7.74 1.63
C GLY A 52 -9.69 6.32 1.21
N GLY A 53 -10.92 6.15 0.75
CA GLY A 53 -11.41 4.92 0.13
C GLY A 53 -12.11 3.94 1.07
N ARG A 54 -12.72 2.92 0.48
CA ARG A 54 -13.43 1.85 1.19
C ARG A 54 -12.43 0.94 1.90
N ALA A 55 -12.76 0.54 3.12
CA ALA A 55 -11.97 -0.43 3.87
C ALA A 55 -11.82 -1.75 3.08
N PRO A 56 -10.64 -2.40 3.14
CA PRO A 56 -10.43 -3.67 2.45
C PRO A 56 -11.35 -4.76 3.01
N LYS A 57 -11.81 -5.67 2.13
CA LYS A 57 -12.69 -6.79 2.50
C LYS A 57 -12.01 -7.79 3.47
N LEU A 58 -10.67 -7.85 3.46
CA LEU A 58 -9.89 -8.75 4.30
C LEU A 58 -9.22 -8.00 5.44
N SER A 59 -9.45 -8.48 6.67
CA SER A 59 -8.77 -8.00 7.87
C SER A 59 -7.27 -8.30 7.81
N LYS A 60 -6.46 -7.58 8.61
CA LYS A 60 -5.02 -7.84 8.73
C LYS A 60 -4.73 -9.31 9.09
N ARG A 61 -5.51 -9.88 10.01
CA ARG A 61 -5.41 -11.29 10.42
C ARG A 61 -5.66 -12.23 9.24
N THR A 62 -6.74 -12.01 8.51
CA THR A 62 -7.11 -12.85 7.35
C THR A 62 -6.07 -12.75 6.23
N ARG A 63 -5.47 -11.58 6.02
CA ARG A 63 -4.37 -11.41 5.05
C ARG A 63 -3.16 -12.28 5.40
N HIS A 64 -2.73 -12.29 6.67
CA HIS A 64 -1.66 -13.18 7.11
C HIS A 64 -2.06 -14.66 7.09
N TYR A 65 -3.35 -14.96 7.28
CA TYR A 65 -3.86 -16.31 7.12
C TYR A 65 -3.70 -16.84 5.68
N CYS A 66 -4.01 -16.00 4.67
CA CYS A 66 -3.75 -16.33 3.26
C CYS A 66 -2.29 -16.70 3.02
N LEU A 67 -1.37 -15.89 3.54
CA LEU A 67 0.07 -16.14 3.42
C LEU A 67 0.48 -17.45 4.13
N ARG A 68 -0.12 -17.74 5.29
CA ARG A 68 0.13 -18.99 6.03
C ARG A 68 -0.33 -20.21 5.24
N LEU A 69 -1.51 -20.17 4.62
CA LEU A 69 -2.02 -21.28 3.80
C LEU A 69 -1.05 -21.62 2.67
N VAL A 70 -0.49 -20.61 2.02
CA VAL A 70 0.53 -20.80 0.97
C VAL A 70 1.83 -21.33 1.55
N LYS A 71 2.35 -20.72 2.63
CA LYS A 71 3.63 -21.12 3.25
C LYS A 71 3.62 -22.53 3.84
N THR A 72 2.48 -22.96 4.37
CA THR A 72 2.30 -24.32 4.92
C THR A 72 1.98 -25.36 3.85
N GLY A 73 1.86 -24.95 2.57
CA GLY A 73 1.55 -25.84 1.46
C GLY A 73 0.09 -26.30 1.40
N LYS A 74 -0.79 -25.78 2.29
CA LYS A 74 -2.22 -26.11 2.31
C LYS A 74 -2.97 -25.62 1.06
N ALA A 75 -2.47 -24.56 0.43
CA ALA A 75 -3.00 -24.05 -0.83
C ALA A 75 -1.86 -23.67 -1.78
N LYS A 76 -1.94 -24.15 -3.02
CA LYS A 76 -0.93 -23.93 -4.08
C LYS A 76 -1.26 -22.77 -4.99
N SER A 77 -2.54 -22.37 -5.04
CA SER A 77 -3.02 -21.30 -5.91
C SER A 77 -3.88 -20.28 -5.16
N ALA A 78 -3.96 -19.05 -5.70
CA ALA A 78 -4.84 -18.01 -5.15
C ALA A 78 -6.33 -18.40 -5.20
N ALA A 79 -6.72 -19.27 -6.14
CA ALA A 79 -8.08 -19.79 -6.24
C ALA A 79 -8.40 -20.84 -5.17
N GLU A 80 -7.42 -21.66 -4.78
CA GLU A 80 -7.54 -22.57 -3.64
C GLU A 80 -7.63 -21.79 -2.33
N VAL A 81 -6.77 -20.77 -2.14
CA VAL A 81 -6.84 -19.91 -0.95
C VAL A 81 -8.21 -19.24 -0.84
N ALA A 82 -8.77 -18.74 -1.95
CA ALA A 82 -10.12 -18.16 -1.96
C ALA A 82 -11.20 -19.17 -1.52
N ARG A 83 -11.09 -20.43 -1.96
CA ARG A 83 -11.97 -21.52 -1.52
C ARG A 83 -11.81 -21.79 -0.02
N CYS A 84 -10.59 -21.95 0.48
CA CYS A 84 -10.35 -22.13 1.92
C CYS A 84 -10.93 -20.98 2.77
N LEU A 85 -10.85 -19.73 2.30
CA LEU A 85 -11.45 -18.59 2.99
C LEU A 85 -12.97 -18.65 3.02
N LYS A 86 -13.59 -19.15 1.95
CA LYS A 86 -15.03 -19.34 1.89
C LYS A 86 -15.47 -20.50 2.79
N ASP A 87 -14.75 -21.62 2.77
CA ASP A 87 -15.11 -22.82 3.51
C ASP A 87 -14.89 -22.67 5.03
N GLU A 88 -13.77 -22.06 5.45
CA GLU A 88 -13.40 -21.99 6.87
C GLU A 88 -13.87 -20.72 7.58
N LEU A 89 -14.02 -19.60 6.86
CA LEU A 89 -14.30 -18.28 7.43
C LEU A 89 -15.57 -17.62 6.85
N ASP A 90 -16.26 -18.28 5.91
CA ASP A 90 -17.40 -17.74 5.16
C ASP A 90 -17.09 -16.42 4.40
N ILE A 91 -15.81 -16.16 4.11
CA ILE A 91 -15.38 -14.95 3.43
C ILE A 91 -15.29 -15.22 1.93
N ASP A 92 -16.29 -14.75 1.19
CA ASP A 92 -16.27 -14.82 -0.27
C ASP A 92 -15.37 -13.72 -0.87
N VAL A 93 -14.28 -14.12 -1.53
CA VAL A 93 -13.34 -13.20 -2.19
C VAL A 93 -12.88 -13.76 -3.53
N SER A 94 -12.68 -12.86 -4.50
CA SER A 94 -12.10 -13.26 -5.79
C SER A 94 -10.63 -13.67 -5.65
N ALA A 95 -10.19 -14.62 -6.48
CA ALA A 95 -8.79 -15.03 -6.56
C ALA A 95 -7.84 -13.84 -6.88
N VAL A 96 -8.33 -12.82 -7.59
CA VAL A 96 -7.58 -11.58 -7.86
C VAL A 96 -7.31 -10.81 -6.57
N THR A 97 -8.28 -10.73 -5.66
CA THR A 97 -8.13 -10.08 -4.35
C THR A 97 -7.07 -10.79 -3.52
N VAL A 98 -7.10 -12.12 -3.51
CA VAL A 98 -6.09 -12.94 -2.83
C VAL A 98 -4.69 -12.71 -3.44
N ARG A 99 -4.57 -12.67 -4.77
CA ARG A 99 -3.30 -12.41 -5.45
C ARG A 99 -2.70 -11.06 -5.07
N ARG A 100 -3.53 -10.00 -5.04
CA ARG A 100 -3.10 -8.66 -4.58
C ARG A 100 -2.59 -8.71 -3.14
N VAL A 101 -3.32 -9.38 -2.25
CA VAL A 101 -2.91 -9.53 -0.84
C VAL A 101 -1.59 -10.27 -0.71
N LEU A 102 -1.39 -11.37 -1.45
CA LEU A 102 -0.15 -12.14 -1.43
C LEU A 102 1.03 -11.31 -1.96
N HIS A 103 0.82 -10.57 -3.05
CA HIS A 103 1.81 -9.66 -3.60
C HIS A 103 2.19 -8.54 -2.61
N ASP A 104 1.21 -7.88 -1.99
CA ASP A 104 1.44 -6.86 -0.97
C ASP A 104 2.23 -7.39 0.24
N LEU A 105 2.06 -8.67 0.56
CA LEU A 105 2.78 -9.36 1.65
C LEU A 105 4.15 -9.92 1.20
N GLY A 106 4.60 -9.61 -0.02
CA GLY A 106 5.91 -10.03 -0.54
C GLY A 106 5.96 -11.48 -1.02
N SER A 107 4.82 -12.17 -1.17
CA SER A 107 4.77 -13.48 -1.81
C SER A 107 4.68 -13.29 -3.32
N ALA A 108 5.85 -13.05 -3.93
CA ALA A 108 6.00 -13.12 -5.37
C ALA A 108 6.21 -14.59 -5.77
N THR A 109 5.43 -15.06 -6.74
CA THR A 109 5.73 -16.34 -7.40
C THR A 109 6.98 -16.19 -8.24
N TYR A 110 8.06 -16.88 -7.85
CA TYR A 110 9.21 -17.08 -8.70
C TYR A 110 8.92 -18.22 -9.69
N LYS A 111 8.89 -17.92 -10.99
CA LYS A 111 8.95 -18.96 -12.02
C LYS A 111 10.43 -19.26 -12.27
N LYS A 112 10.88 -20.48 -11.95
CA LYS A 112 12.22 -20.92 -12.32
C LYS A 112 12.35 -20.83 -13.85
N GLY A 113 13.35 -20.09 -14.32
CA GLY A 113 13.69 -20.06 -15.73
C GLY A 113 14.16 -21.45 -16.20
N PRO A 114 14.18 -21.69 -17.53
CA PRO A 114 14.82 -22.88 -18.06
C PRO A 114 16.27 -22.93 -17.56
N GLU A 115 16.72 -24.12 -17.12
CA GLU A 115 18.13 -24.31 -16.81
C GLU A 115 18.97 -24.06 -18.06
N SER A 116 20.05 -23.28 -17.91
CA SER A 116 21.04 -23.11 -18.95
C SER A 116 21.67 -24.46 -19.26
N LYS A 117 21.55 -24.92 -20.51
CA LYS A 117 22.25 -26.14 -20.96
C LYS A 117 23.77 -25.92 -20.88
N LEU A 118 24.50 -26.94 -20.46
CA LEU A 118 25.96 -26.93 -20.57
C LEU A 118 26.36 -26.75 -22.03
N ALA A 119 27.47 -26.04 -22.26
CA ALA A 119 28.04 -25.99 -23.60
C ALA A 119 28.42 -27.41 -24.05
N PRO A 120 28.29 -27.76 -25.34
CA PRO A 120 28.46 -29.14 -25.82
C PRO A 120 29.79 -29.81 -25.45
N HIS A 121 30.86 -29.03 -25.31
CA HIS A 121 32.19 -29.52 -24.91
C HIS A 121 32.27 -29.89 -23.42
N HIS A 122 31.58 -29.16 -22.54
CA HIS A 122 31.50 -29.48 -21.11
C HIS A 122 30.64 -30.71 -20.84
N ASP A 123 29.61 -30.93 -21.65
CA ASP A 123 28.72 -32.09 -21.55
C ASP A 123 29.46 -33.38 -21.94
N LYS A 124 30.24 -33.33 -23.04
CA LYS A 124 31.12 -34.43 -23.46
C LYS A 124 32.20 -34.78 -22.43
N ALA A 125 32.83 -33.77 -21.83
CA ALA A 125 33.88 -33.97 -20.82
C ALA A 125 33.36 -34.57 -19.50
N ARG A 126 32.04 -34.54 -19.25
CA ARG A 126 31.40 -35.18 -18.09
C ARG A 126 30.87 -36.60 -18.36
N LEU A 127 30.66 -36.94 -19.62
CA LEU A 127 30.16 -38.25 -20.07
C LEU A 127 31.30 -39.24 -20.41
N ALA A 128 32.53 -38.75 -20.51
CA ALA A 128 33.75 -39.54 -20.65
C ALA A 128 34.37 -39.83 -19.28
#